data_AF-A0A6B8VVX5-F1
#
_entry.id   AF-A0A6B8VVX5-F1
#
_cell.length_a   1.000
_cell.length_b   1.000
_cell.length_c   1.000
_cell.angle_alpha   90.00
_cell.angle_beta   90.00
_cell.angle_gamma   90.00
#
_symmetry.space_group_name_H-M   'P 1'
#
loop_
_entity.id
_entity.type
_entity.pdbx_description
1 polymer ?
#
loop_
_entity_poly.entity_id
_entity_poly.type
_entity_poly.pdbx_seq_one_letter_code
_entity_poly.pdbx_strand_id
1 'polypeptide(L)'
;MFKNRLRTAALAGAVAVATGMTGMAVPAVAQTAIDGVNNQDGSAAAPVTAQNITEVQLRTKTDATAAYLAALQDPSNDLQALITEYIDLGSDGFDPSEEAARIAFEDAEADAAAQLATSAQNIKDARASVLYALEKDQAATEAWDALVSNLNGAVEVLNPPAPNAVTSENNLIERTNDANTHVDEFQTLPALTDLEGEYLHFGSPVTNNPVDRDTAHSAYEQLKELKAEVDRQYELAGIWNIDTDDGQYINREHMAALEALKIELDARFDSAKTVYDAAVAANREAQKTDVLVRQLFLERATAQRDTLRAVEAVLSTTARFVELHQDGTLYNDGDETVTLASLYSEAIDAAIEGVDYNLPLLADADQATVDYFLAWESDLTNNNDGDQYKVEKAEFAVTTYQNLRENSRIWQDEVKKVEAIDAQLKAQGEAAAAEAEALAAEKDRLAKEAEAAAALQKQIAEALQAIAEGKNNTPAPIENGSTGSSENTGIIGLIAAIGGIVGLIAVAFPFIQDFLR
;
A
#
# COMPACT_ATOMS: atom_id res chain seq x y z
N MET A 1 34.34 -9.62 -28.00
CA MET A 1 33.17 -8.74 -27.80
C MET A 1 32.43 -8.99 -26.46
N PHE A 2 33.13 -9.40 -25.38
CA PHE A 2 32.50 -9.74 -24.09
C PHE A 2 32.65 -8.68 -22.99
N LYS A 3 33.27 -7.52 -23.26
CA LYS A 3 33.60 -6.50 -22.23
C LYS A 3 32.57 -5.38 -22.05
N ASN A 4 31.54 -5.30 -22.91
CA ASN A 4 30.47 -4.29 -22.79
C ASN A 4 29.15 -4.82 -22.21
N ARG A 5 29.05 -6.10 -21.84
CA ARG A 5 27.85 -6.67 -21.21
C ARG A 5 27.93 -6.79 -19.69
N LEU A 6 29.15 -6.80 -19.11
CA LEU A 6 29.32 -6.86 -17.66
C LEU A 6 29.09 -5.50 -16.97
N ARG A 7 29.42 -4.39 -17.63
CA ARG A 7 29.19 -3.03 -17.09
C ARG A 7 27.71 -2.61 -17.13
N THR A 8 26.93 -3.10 -18.09
CA THR A 8 25.47 -2.86 -18.13
C THR A 8 24.70 -3.78 -17.20
N ALA A 9 25.19 -5.00 -16.92
CA ALA A 9 24.61 -5.90 -15.92
C ALA A 9 24.89 -5.43 -14.48
N ALA A 10 26.06 -4.83 -14.21
CA ALA A 10 26.36 -4.21 -12.92
C ALA A 10 25.54 -2.92 -12.67
N LEU A 11 25.27 -2.13 -13.73
CA LEU A 11 24.38 -0.97 -13.62
C LEU A 11 22.91 -1.38 -13.44
N ALA A 12 22.48 -2.49 -14.05
CA ALA A 12 21.15 -3.07 -13.83
C ALA A 12 21.01 -3.73 -12.45
N GLY A 13 22.11 -4.27 -11.89
CA GLY A 13 22.17 -4.77 -10.51
C GLY A 13 22.08 -3.66 -9.45
N ALA A 14 22.68 -2.49 -9.70
CA ALA A 14 22.54 -1.33 -8.83
C ALA A 14 21.15 -0.67 -8.93
N VAL A 15 20.53 -0.67 -10.12
CA VAL A 15 19.15 -0.17 -10.29
C VAL A 15 18.11 -1.16 -9.73
N ALA A 16 18.40 -2.47 -9.69
CA ALA A 16 17.54 -3.47 -9.05
C ALA A 16 17.62 -3.42 -7.51
N VAL A 17 18.75 -2.98 -6.93
CA VAL A 17 18.83 -2.67 -5.49
C VAL A 17 18.11 -1.36 -5.17
N ALA A 18 18.14 -0.37 -6.08
CA ALA A 18 17.35 0.86 -5.94
C ALA A 18 15.84 0.65 -6.11
N THR A 19 15.40 -0.29 -6.98
CA THR A 19 14.00 -0.75 -7.01
C THR A 19 13.68 -1.78 -5.91
N GLY A 20 14.69 -2.40 -5.30
CA GLY A 20 14.57 -3.20 -4.09
C GLY A 20 14.31 -2.37 -2.83
N MET A 21 14.79 -1.12 -2.77
CA MET A 21 14.44 -0.16 -1.71
C MET A 21 12.99 0.34 -1.84
N THR A 22 12.38 0.29 -3.03
CA THR A 22 10.91 0.45 -3.17
C THR A 22 10.12 -0.78 -2.71
N GLY A 23 10.82 -1.83 -2.26
CA GLY A 23 10.30 -3.09 -1.73
C GLY A 23 9.70 -3.00 -0.33
N MET A 24 8.95 -1.94 -0.04
CA MET A 24 7.87 -1.94 0.96
C MET A 24 6.64 -2.74 0.49
N ALA A 25 6.82 -3.61 -0.49
CA ALA A 25 5.86 -4.65 -0.83
C ALA A 25 6.07 -5.82 0.14
N VAL A 26 5.20 -5.92 1.14
CA VAL A 26 4.70 -7.23 1.61
C VAL A 26 4.50 -8.10 0.37
N PRO A 27 4.90 -9.39 0.35
CA PRO A 27 4.93 -10.20 -0.87
C PRO A 27 3.70 -9.96 -1.71
N ALA A 28 3.93 -9.29 -2.84
CA ALA A 28 2.89 -8.99 -3.80
C ALA A 28 2.29 -10.33 -4.21
N VAL A 29 1.04 -10.57 -3.83
CA VAL A 29 0.18 -11.47 -4.60
C VAL A 29 0.27 -10.94 -6.02
N ALA A 30 1.01 -11.66 -6.86
CA ALA A 30 1.17 -11.34 -8.25
C ALA A 30 -0.21 -11.32 -8.90
N GLN A 31 -0.76 -10.12 -9.04
CA GLN A 31 -1.33 -9.61 -10.28
C GLN A 31 -2.25 -10.58 -11.04
N THR A 32 -3.38 -10.88 -10.41
CA THR A 32 -4.69 -10.76 -11.06
C THR A 32 -5.59 -10.13 -10.02
N ALA A 33 -6.41 -9.15 -10.43
CA ALA A 33 -7.53 -8.70 -9.62
C ALA A 33 -8.40 -9.91 -9.31
N ILE A 34 -8.20 -10.51 -8.14
CA ILE A 34 -9.21 -11.35 -7.52
C ILE A 34 -10.07 -10.33 -6.81
N ASP A 35 -11.22 -10.03 -7.41
CA ASP A 35 -12.26 -9.21 -6.79
C ASP A 35 -12.48 -9.71 -5.36
N GLY A 36 -12.33 -8.82 -4.38
CA GLY A 36 -12.54 -9.12 -2.95
C GLY A 36 -11.29 -9.36 -2.09
N VAL A 37 -10.06 -9.28 -2.61
CA VAL A 37 -8.82 -9.37 -1.77
C VAL A 37 -8.05 -8.05 -1.71
N ASN A 38 -8.19 -7.18 -2.71
CA ASN A 38 -7.56 -5.86 -2.78
C ASN A 38 -8.63 -4.76 -2.73
N ASN A 39 -8.90 -4.25 -1.54
CA ASN A 39 -9.84 -3.15 -1.34
C ASN A 39 -9.11 -1.80 -1.34
N GLN A 40 -9.84 -0.70 -1.58
CA GLN A 40 -9.28 0.67 -1.56
C GLN A 40 -8.83 1.15 -0.15
N ASP A 41 -8.99 0.29 0.85
CA ASP A 41 -8.66 0.50 2.26
C ASP A 41 -7.17 0.32 2.62
N GLY A 42 -6.28 0.27 1.62
CA GLY A 42 -4.83 0.14 1.85
C GLY A 42 -4.31 -1.30 1.98
N SER A 43 -5.17 -2.30 1.77
CA SER A 43 -4.79 -3.72 1.66
C SER A 43 -3.94 -4.05 0.42
N ALA A 44 -4.14 -3.32 -0.68
CA ALA A 44 -3.24 -3.42 -1.83
C ALA A 44 -1.90 -2.71 -1.56
N ALA A 45 -0.80 -3.35 -1.94
CA ALA A 45 0.52 -2.70 -1.97
C ALA A 45 0.53 -1.63 -3.07
N ALA A 46 0.35 -0.36 -2.68
CA ALA A 46 0.54 0.78 -3.57
C ALA A 46 1.97 1.31 -3.40
N PRO A 47 2.70 1.61 -4.50
CA PRO A 47 3.99 2.27 -4.39
C PRO A 47 3.81 3.63 -3.71
N VAL A 48 4.64 3.91 -2.71
CA VAL A 48 4.68 5.19 -2.00
C VAL A 48 6.01 5.89 -2.28
N THR A 49 5.99 7.21 -2.33
CA THR A 49 7.19 8.03 -2.36
C THR A 49 7.65 8.32 -0.93
N ALA A 50 8.96 8.32 -0.69
CA ALA A 50 9.52 8.68 0.61
C ALA A 50 9.07 10.08 1.03
N GLN A 51 8.52 10.20 2.24
CA GLN A 51 8.08 11.47 2.79
C GLN A 51 8.38 11.52 4.29
N ASN A 52 8.89 12.66 4.76
CA ASN A 52 9.11 12.86 6.18
C ASN A 52 7.80 13.16 6.92
N ILE A 53 7.05 12.12 7.24
CA ILE A 53 5.91 12.18 8.15
C ILE A 53 6.44 11.74 9.51
N THR A 54 6.58 12.69 10.44
CA THR A 54 7.28 12.44 11.70
C THR A 54 6.54 11.44 12.58
N GLU A 55 7.23 10.79 13.52
CA GLU A 55 6.61 9.84 14.44
C GLU A 55 5.48 10.50 15.25
N VAL A 56 5.62 11.77 15.63
CA VAL A 56 4.56 12.56 16.28
C VAL A 56 3.34 12.75 15.38
N GLN A 57 3.56 12.98 14.07
CA GLN A 57 2.45 13.10 13.11
C GLN A 57 1.75 11.76 12.91
N LEU A 58 2.50 10.66 12.80
CA LEU A 58 1.95 9.29 12.71
C LEU A 58 1.17 8.92 13.97
N ARG A 59 1.68 9.27 15.15
CA ARG A 59 0.97 9.12 16.42
C ARG A 59 -0.36 9.86 16.42
N THR A 60 -0.34 11.15 16.09
CA THR A 60 -1.57 11.97 16.05
C THR A 60 -2.62 11.39 15.09
N LYS A 61 -2.16 10.92 13.91
CA LYS A 61 -3.02 10.30 12.90
C LYS A 61 -3.65 9.00 13.38
N THR A 62 -2.85 8.12 14.01
CA THR A 62 -3.31 6.83 14.50
C THR A 62 -4.11 6.93 15.80
N ASP A 63 -3.81 7.89 16.68
CA ASP A 63 -4.57 8.15 17.91
C ASP A 63 -6.01 8.60 17.61
N ALA A 64 -6.24 9.37 16.54
CA ALA A 64 -7.58 9.78 16.15
C ALA A 64 -8.48 8.58 15.82
N THR A 65 -7.94 7.60 15.07
CA THR A 65 -8.66 6.36 14.75
C THR A 65 -8.76 5.42 15.97
N ALA A 66 -7.74 5.37 16.83
CA ALA A 66 -7.80 4.61 18.07
C ALA A 66 -8.89 5.12 19.03
N ALA A 67 -9.05 6.45 19.14
CA ALA A 67 -10.09 7.05 19.97
C ALA A 67 -11.50 6.68 19.47
N TYR A 68 -11.70 6.63 18.15
CA TYR A 68 -12.95 6.15 17.56
C TYR A 68 -13.22 4.68 17.90
N LEU A 69 -12.24 3.80 17.67
CA LEU A 69 -12.37 2.37 17.95
C LEU A 69 -12.55 2.05 19.44
N ALA A 70 -11.92 2.83 20.33
CA ALA A 70 -12.12 2.73 21.76
C ALA A 70 -13.53 3.17 22.19
N ALA A 71 -14.11 4.18 21.53
CA ALA A 71 -15.48 4.61 21.80
C ALA A 71 -16.49 3.51 21.47
N LEU A 72 -16.28 2.74 20.40
CA LEU A 72 -17.13 1.58 20.04
C LEU A 72 -17.08 0.43 21.06
N GLN A 73 -16.08 0.42 21.94
CA GLN A 73 -15.91 -0.57 23.01
C GLN A 73 -16.45 -0.05 24.36
N ASP A 74 -16.87 1.21 24.45
CA ASP A 74 -17.48 1.77 25.64
C ASP A 74 -18.90 1.17 25.80
N PRO A 75 -19.27 0.64 26.98
CA PRO A 75 -20.63 0.14 27.22
C PRO A 75 -21.76 1.15 26.93
N SER A 76 -21.46 2.45 26.87
CA SER A 76 -22.39 3.51 26.51
C SER A 76 -22.51 3.80 25.01
N ASN A 77 -21.63 3.25 24.18
CA ASN A 77 -21.59 3.33 22.72
C ASN A 77 -21.30 1.95 22.10
N ASP A 78 -21.79 0.91 22.77
CA ASP A 78 -21.54 -0.48 22.42
C ASP A 78 -22.12 -0.78 21.03
N LEU A 79 -21.26 -1.22 20.11
CA LEU A 79 -21.64 -1.64 18.76
C LEU A 79 -22.78 -2.67 18.81
N GLN A 80 -22.76 -3.60 19.78
CA GLN A 80 -23.81 -4.60 19.94
C GLN A 80 -25.15 -4.00 20.38
N ALA A 81 -25.12 -2.98 21.24
CA ALA A 81 -26.32 -2.26 21.64
C ALA A 81 -26.93 -1.48 20.47
N LEU A 82 -26.10 -0.81 19.67
CA LEU A 82 -26.52 -0.09 18.46
C LEU A 82 -27.20 -1.05 17.44
N ILE A 83 -26.60 -2.21 17.20
CA ILE A 83 -27.15 -3.23 16.29
C ILE A 83 -28.47 -3.77 16.80
N THR A 84 -28.53 -4.13 18.09
CA THR A 84 -29.74 -4.70 18.70
C THR A 84 -30.90 -3.70 18.63
N GLU A 85 -30.64 -2.44 19.00
CA GLU A 85 -31.66 -1.39 18.92
C GLU A 85 -32.17 -1.22 17.50
N TYR A 86 -31.28 -1.19 16.49
CA TYR A 86 -31.68 -1.03 15.09
C TYR A 86 -32.44 -2.24 14.53
N ILE A 87 -32.05 -3.48 14.89
CA ILE A 87 -32.76 -4.70 14.52
C ILE A 87 -34.18 -4.70 15.08
N ASP A 88 -34.35 -4.32 16.35
CA ASP A 88 -35.66 -4.28 17.01
C ASP A 88 -36.63 -3.33 16.26
N LEU A 89 -36.17 -2.16 15.79
CA LEU A 89 -36.98 -1.24 14.96
C LEU A 89 -37.48 -1.89 13.67
N GLY A 90 -36.62 -2.68 13.02
CA GLY A 90 -36.94 -3.39 11.79
C GLY A 90 -38.07 -4.41 11.95
N SER A 91 -38.23 -4.94 13.16
CA SER A 91 -39.20 -5.99 13.49
C SER A 91 -40.61 -5.48 13.84
N ASP A 92 -40.73 -4.29 14.43
CA ASP A 92 -42.01 -3.69 14.85
C ASP A 92 -42.60 -2.70 13.83
N GLY A 93 -41.80 -2.27 12.85
CA GLY A 93 -42.19 -1.32 11.80
C GLY A 93 -41.98 0.13 12.23
N PHE A 94 -41.11 0.85 11.50
CA PHE A 94 -40.65 2.20 11.85
C PHE A 94 -41.78 3.21 12.17
N ASP A 95 -41.89 3.64 13.44
CA ASP A 95 -42.68 4.81 13.90
C ASP A 95 -41.77 6.05 14.05
N PRO A 96 -42.24 7.28 13.79
CA PRO A 96 -41.55 8.53 14.14
C PRO A 96 -40.83 8.62 15.50
N SER A 97 -41.22 7.84 16.52
CA SER A 97 -40.47 7.77 17.80
C SER A 97 -39.13 7.02 17.72
N GLU A 98 -38.88 6.30 16.64
CA GLU A 98 -37.72 5.41 16.43
C GLU A 98 -36.69 6.00 15.45
N GLU A 99 -37.01 7.15 14.88
CA GLU A 99 -36.15 7.91 13.95
C GLU A 99 -34.74 8.17 14.50
N ALA A 100 -34.62 8.41 15.80
CA ALA A 100 -33.35 8.70 16.44
C ALA A 100 -32.36 7.52 16.40
N ALA A 101 -32.86 6.30 16.55
CA ALA A 101 -32.03 5.09 16.53
C ALA A 101 -31.63 4.70 15.10
N ARG A 102 -32.51 4.91 14.11
CA ARG A 102 -32.13 4.82 12.68
C ARG A 102 -31.02 5.81 12.34
N ILE A 103 -31.19 7.08 12.71
CA ILE A 103 -30.17 8.13 12.44
C ILE A 103 -28.85 7.75 13.12
N ALA A 104 -28.87 7.30 14.37
CA ALA A 104 -27.66 6.88 15.07
C ALA A 104 -26.94 5.72 14.35
N PHE A 105 -27.69 4.76 13.81
CA PHE A 105 -27.15 3.65 13.03
C PHE A 105 -26.53 4.12 11.69
N GLU A 106 -27.26 4.93 10.92
CA GLU A 106 -26.78 5.51 9.66
C GLU A 106 -25.53 6.39 9.87
N ASP A 107 -25.50 7.18 10.95
CA ASP A 107 -24.34 7.98 11.34
C ASP A 107 -23.14 7.09 11.68
N ALA A 108 -23.35 5.98 12.40
CA ALA A 108 -22.29 5.02 12.71
C ALA A 108 -21.74 4.31 11.46
N GLU A 109 -22.60 3.96 10.49
CA GLU A 109 -22.18 3.40 9.20
C GLU A 109 -21.30 4.40 8.42
N ALA A 110 -21.75 5.66 8.34
CA ALA A 110 -20.99 6.72 7.68
C ALA A 110 -19.65 7.00 8.38
N ASP A 111 -19.62 7.03 9.71
CA ASP A 111 -18.41 7.22 10.50
C ASP A 111 -17.44 6.05 10.33
N ALA A 112 -17.92 4.80 10.35
CA ALA A 112 -17.09 3.62 10.13
C ALA A 112 -16.42 3.65 8.75
N ALA A 113 -17.17 3.98 7.70
CA ALA A 113 -16.63 4.12 6.34
C ALA A 113 -15.59 5.26 6.24
N ALA A 114 -15.85 6.41 6.89
CA ALA A 114 -14.92 7.53 6.94
C ALA A 114 -13.63 7.18 7.70
N GLN A 115 -13.74 6.43 8.79
CA GLN A 115 -12.60 5.95 9.57
C GLN A 115 -11.79 4.90 8.81
N LEU A 116 -12.44 4.00 8.06
CA LEU A 116 -11.75 3.04 7.21
C LEU A 116 -10.93 3.75 6.12
N ALA A 117 -11.50 4.78 5.48
CA ALA A 117 -10.77 5.62 4.53
C ALA A 117 -9.60 6.37 5.18
N THR A 118 -9.79 6.86 6.41
CA THR A 118 -8.73 7.51 7.19
C THR A 118 -7.60 6.54 7.53
N SER A 119 -7.93 5.33 7.98
CA SER A 119 -6.95 4.27 8.28
C SER A 119 -6.16 3.87 7.04
N ALA A 120 -6.81 3.79 5.88
CA ALA A 120 -6.16 3.52 4.60
C ALA A 120 -5.11 4.60 4.26
N GLN A 121 -5.42 5.87 4.53
CA GLN A 121 -4.47 6.97 4.35
C GLN A 121 -3.34 6.91 5.38
N ASN A 122 -3.65 6.59 6.64
CA ASN A 122 -2.65 6.41 7.69
C ASN A 122 -1.64 5.31 7.34
N ILE A 123 -2.08 4.19 6.76
CA ILE A 123 -1.19 3.14 6.24
C ILE A 123 -0.26 3.69 5.15
N LYS A 124 -0.78 4.46 4.19
CA LYS A 124 0.04 5.05 3.12
C LYS A 124 1.09 6.02 3.68
N ASP A 125 0.68 6.86 4.62
CA ASP A 125 1.54 7.83 5.29
C ASP A 125 2.64 7.13 6.10
N ALA A 126 2.29 6.09 6.87
CA ALA A 126 3.26 5.29 7.61
C ALA A 126 4.25 4.59 6.67
N ARG A 127 3.79 4.01 5.55
CA ARG A 127 4.68 3.42 4.54
C ARG A 127 5.64 4.46 3.94
N ALA A 128 5.15 5.66 3.61
CA ALA A 128 5.99 6.74 3.08
C ALA A 128 7.05 7.20 4.11
N SER A 129 6.69 7.17 5.40
CA SER A 129 7.60 7.52 6.50
C SER A 129 8.68 6.47 6.78
N VAL A 130 8.32 5.19 6.79
CA VAL A 130 9.28 4.08 6.91
C VAL A 130 10.28 4.14 5.76
N LEU A 131 9.81 4.34 4.53
CA LEU A 131 10.70 4.47 3.37
C LEU A 131 11.66 5.66 3.52
N TYR A 132 11.18 6.80 4.02
CA TYR A 132 12.04 7.96 4.30
C TYR A 132 13.13 7.65 5.33
N ALA A 133 12.80 6.95 6.43
CA ALA A 133 13.79 6.57 7.44
C ALA A 133 14.85 5.64 6.85
N LEU A 134 14.43 4.62 6.09
CA LEU A 134 15.35 3.71 5.39
C LEU A 134 16.30 4.43 4.43
N GLU A 135 15.82 5.42 3.69
CA GLU A 135 16.68 6.23 2.82
C GLU A 135 17.71 7.03 3.62
N LYS A 136 17.39 7.47 4.85
CA LYS A 136 18.35 8.15 5.73
C LYS A 136 19.37 7.21 6.32
N ASP A 137 18.96 6.03 6.77
CA ASP A 137 19.87 5.02 7.32
C ASP A 137 20.82 4.50 6.24
N GLN A 138 20.31 4.27 5.03
CA GLN A 138 21.12 3.91 3.86
C GLN A 138 22.15 5.00 3.55
N ALA A 139 21.74 6.27 3.51
CA ALA A 139 22.66 7.38 3.23
C ALA A 139 23.73 7.55 4.34
N ALA A 140 23.37 7.36 5.61
CA ALA A 140 24.30 7.35 6.72
C ALA A 140 25.31 6.20 6.61
N THR A 141 24.82 5.00 6.30
CA THR A 141 25.64 3.80 6.08
C THR A 141 26.64 4.00 4.95
N GLU A 142 26.19 4.48 3.79
CA GLU A 142 27.04 4.73 2.63
C GLU A 142 28.11 5.80 2.91
N ALA A 143 27.75 6.85 3.66
CA ALA A 143 28.70 7.89 4.05
C ALA A 143 29.75 7.38 5.06
N TRP A 144 29.35 6.51 5.99
CA TRP A 144 30.27 5.87 6.94
C TRP A 144 31.20 4.86 6.24
N ASP A 145 30.70 4.08 5.27
CA ASP A 145 31.52 3.20 4.44
C ASP A 145 32.53 3.97 3.59
N ALA A 146 32.14 5.14 3.08
CA ALA A 146 33.06 6.02 2.38
C ALA A 146 34.18 6.52 3.30
N LEU A 147 33.87 6.84 4.56
CA LEU A 147 34.87 7.21 5.57
C LEU A 147 35.83 6.05 5.85
N VAL A 148 35.30 4.84 6.09
CA VAL A 148 36.09 3.62 6.28
C VAL A 148 37.04 3.38 5.12
N SER A 149 36.54 3.46 3.88
CA SER A 149 37.37 3.29 2.69
C SER A 149 38.45 4.38 2.56
N ASN A 150 38.15 5.62 2.93
CA ASN A 150 39.10 6.72 2.88
C ASN A 150 40.23 6.55 3.90
N LEU A 151 39.87 6.20 5.15
CA LEU A 151 40.81 5.97 6.24
C LEU A 151 41.71 4.75 5.96
N ASN A 152 41.16 3.64 5.46
CA ASN A 152 41.97 2.51 5.02
C ASN A 152 42.95 2.91 3.90
N GLY A 153 42.53 3.76 2.96
CA GLY A 153 43.42 4.31 1.93
C GLY A 153 44.51 5.24 2.50
N ALA A 154 44.26 5.92 3.62
CA ALA A 154 45.29 6.68 4.33
C ALA A 154 46.29 5.75 5.04
N VAL A 155 45.80 4.69 5.70
CA VAL A 155 46.65 3.66 6.34
C VAL A 155 47.56 3.00 5.30
N GLU A 156 47.03 2.57 4.16
CA GLU A 156 47.82 1.93 3.09
C GLU A 156 48.99 2.78 2.57
N VAL A 157 48.85 4.11 2.63
CA VAL A 157 49.87 5.04 2.10
C VAL A 157 50.86 5.47 3.19
N LEU A 158 50.35 5.78 4.39
CA LEU A 158 51.17 6.30 5.48
C LEU A 158 51.92 5.19 6.22
N ASN A 159 51.28 4.01 6.35
CA ASN A 159 51.78 2.85 7.11
C ASN A 159 51.26 1.52 6.51
N PRO A 160 51.76 1.10 5.34
CA PRO A 160 51.26 -0.09 4.63
C PRO A 160 51.40 -1.38 5.46
N PRO A 161 50.41 -2.29 5.43
CA PRO A 161 50.46 -3.54 6.20
C PRO A 161 51.58 -4.49 5.72
N ALA A 162 52.07 -5.33 6.63
CA ALA A 162 53.27 -6.16 6.50
C ALA A 162 53.46 -6.99 5.20
N PRO A 163 52.44 -7.56 4.52
CA PRO A 163 52.65 -8.23 3.23
C PRO A 163 52.91 -7.27 2.05
N ASN A 164 52.54 -5.99 2.19
CA ASN A 164 52.81 -4.91 1.24
C ASN A 164 53.96 -3.98 1.69
N ALA A 165 54.41 -4.12 2.94
CA ALA A 165 55.64 -3.52 3.47
C ALA A 165 56.86 -4.25 2.89
N VAL A 166 57.04 -4.18 1.57
CA VAL A 166 58.14 -4.88 0.88
C VAL A 166 59.51 -4.26 1.21
N THR A 167 59.55 -3.04 1.75
CA THR A 167 60.70 -2.37 2.39
C THR A 167 60.19 -1.26 3.35
N SER A 168 60.95 -0.92 4.40
CA SER A 168 60.66 0.27 5.25
C SER A 168 60.58 1.56 4.42
N GLU A 169 61.12 1.57 3.20
CA GLU A 169 61.11 2.70 2.25
C GLU A 169 59.69 3.14 1.78
N ASN A 170 58.67 2.32 1.94
CA ASN A 170 57.29 2.70 1.59
C ASN A 170 56.45 3.14 2.81
N ASN A 171 56.96 2.94 4.02
CA ASN A 171 56.30 3.36 5.25
C ASN A 171 56.77 4.77 5.61
N LEU A 172 55.96 5.79 5.32
CA LEU A 172 56.36 7.18 5.53
C LEU A 172 56.55 7.51 7.01
N ILE A 173 55.77 6.88 7.90
CA ILE A 173 55.89 7.04 9.36
C ILE A 173 57.20 6.41 9.85
N GLU A 174 57.45 5.15 9.49
CA GLU A 174 58.66 4.44 9.90
C GLU A 174 59.92 5.09 9.34
N ARG A 175 59.92 5.57 8.09
CA ARG A 175 61.06 6.32 7.53
C ARG A 175 61.37 7.60 8.27
N THR A 176 60.33 8.33 8.67
CA THR A 176 60.51 9.59 9.39
C THR A 176 61.10 9.33 10.76
N ASN A 177 60.62 8.27 11.44
CA ASN A 177 61.17 7.80 12.71
C ASN A 177 62.61 7.28 12.57
N ASP A 178 62.90 6.41 11.59
CA ASP A 178 64.22 5.82 11.34
C ASP A 178 65.27 6.88 11.00
N ALA A 179 64.87 7.92 10.25
CA ALA A 179 65.75 9.02 9.90
C ALA A 179 66.03 9.95 11.09
N ASN A 180 65.17 9.96 12.12
CA ASN A 180 65.40 10.75 13.33
C ASN A 180 66.36 10.04 14.30
N THR A 181 67.66 10.19 14.06
CA THR A 181 68.71 9.55 14.88
C THR A 181 69.35 10.47 15.93
N HIS A 182 68.94 11.74 15.98
CA HIS A 182 69.70 12.78 16.68
C HIS A 182 68.83 13.80 17.43
N VAL A 183 67.51 13.90 17.22
CA VAL A 183 66.68 14.91 17.89
C VAL A 183 65.78 14.27 18.93
N ASP A 184 66.05 14.53 20.20
CA ASP A 184 65.32 13.97 21.34
C ASP A 184 63.94 14.66 21.55
N GLU A 185 63.79 15.89 21.06
CA GLU A 185 62.55 16.69 21.13
C GLU A 185 61.44 16.20 20.17
N PHE A 186 61.81 15.36 19.20
CA PHE A 186 60.89 14.75 18.24
C PHE A 186 60.37 13.44 18.80
N GLN A 187 59.05 13.37 18.99
CA GLN A 187 58.40 12.16 19.44
C GLN A 187 58.39 11.12 18.32
N THR A 188 58.54 9.85 18.69
CA THR A 188 58.29 8.75 17.75
C THR A 188 56.84 8.80 17.29
N LEU A 189 56.63 8.92 15.99
CA LEU A 189 55.32 8.98 15.38
C LEU A 189 54.65 7.59 15.43
N PRO A 190 53.42 7.46 15.96
CA PRO A 190 52.74 6.18 16.05
C PRO A 190 52.22 5.71 14.69
N ALA A 191 52.17 4.41 14.50
CA ALA A 191 51.45 3.77 13.40
C ALA A 191 49.93 3.94 13.58
N LEU A 192 49.19 4.09 12.48
CA LEU A 192 47.72 4.24 12.47
C LEU A 192 46.93 2.94 12.79
N THR A 193 47.57 1.93 13.37
CA THR A 193 47.03 0.56 13.52
C THR A 193 46.68 0.16 14.96
N ASP A 194 46.83 1.07 15.94
CA ASP A 194 46.50 0.79 17.35
C ASP A 194 45.00 1.07 17.62
N LEU A 195 44.13 0.30 16.94
CA LEU A 195 42.67 0.50 16.92
C LEU A 195 41.89 -0.45 17.85
N GLU A 196 42.56 -1.33 18.58
CA GLU A 196 41.88 -2.08 19.64
C GLU A 196 41.79 -1.23 20.91
N GLY A 197 40.56 -1.09 21.39
CA GLY A 197 40.22 -0.22 22.50
C GLY A 197 40.98 -0.50 23.79
N GLU A 198 40.96 0.54 24.63
CA GLU A 198 41.49 0.63 25.99
C GLU A 198 42.97 1.06 26.09
N TYR A 199 43.12 2.37 26.31
CA TYR A 199 44.35 3.13 26.58
C TYR A 199 45.24 3.47 25.38
N LEU A 200 45.26 4.77 25.08
CA LEU A 200 46.44 5.51 24.64
C LEU A 200 47.66 5.12 25.52
N HIS A 201 48.35 4.05 25.14
CA HIS A 201 49.66 3.70 25.67
C HIS A 201 50.58 3.41 24.50
N PHE A 202 51.44 4.38 24.22
CA PHE A 202 52.60 4.23 23.35
C PHE A 202 53.35 2.94 23.73
N GLY A 203 53.25 1.88 22.92
CA GLY A 203 54.08 0.67 23.07
C GLY A 203 53.41 -0.71 22.94
N SER A 204 52.18 -0.84 22.44
CA SER A 204 51.55 -2.17 22.25
C SER A 204 51.95 -2.83 20.91
N PRO A 205 52.07 -4.18 20.83
CA PRO A 205 52.45 -4.87 19.60
C PRO A 205 51.33 -4.84 18.55
N VAL A 206 51.72 -4.44 17.34
CA VAL A 206 50.90 -4.19 16.14
C VAL A 206 50.05 -5.41 15.73
N THR A 207 48.73 -5.28 15.76
CA THR A 207 47.80 -6.09 14.96
C THR A 207 47.26 -5.23 13.81
N ASN A 208 47.57 -5.61 12.56
CA ASN A 208 47.16 -4.89 11.35
C ASN A 208 45.66 -5.15 11.03
N ASN A 209 44.74 -4.70 11.88
CA ASN A 209 43.32 -4.80 11.58
C ASN A 209 42.90 -3.62 10.67
N PRO A 210 42.17 -3.88 9.58
CA PRO A 210 41.61 -2.81 8.75
C PRO A 210 40.60 -1.99 9.55
N VAL A 211 40.50 -0.69 9.24
CA VAL A 211 39.46 0.18 9.80
C VAL A 211 38.10 -0.37 9.39
N ASP A 212 37.18 -0.43 10.35
CA ASP A 212 35.77 -0.78 10.17
C ASP A 212 34.86 0.34 10.70
N ARG A 213 33.53 0.14 10.66
CA ARG A 213 32.57 1.18 11.04
C ARG A 213 32.69 1.58 12.52
N ASP A 214 32.99 0.62 13.39
CA ASP A 214 33.08 0.82 14.84
C ASP A 214 34.35 1.59 15.22
N THR A 215 35.42 1.37 14.45
CA THR A 215 36.74 2.01 14.69
C THR A 215 36.97 3.28 13.86
N ALA A 216 36.13 3.57 12.86
CA ALA A 216 36.30 4.71 11.93
C ALA A 216 36.46 6.07 12.62
N HIS A 217 35.68 6.34 13.67
CA HIS A 217 35.80 7.60 14.41
C HIS A 217 37.16 7.70 15.13
N SER A 218 37.59 6.63 15.79
CA SER A 218 38.88 6.55 16.47
C SER A 218 40.03 6.74 15.47
N ALA A 219 39.99 6.05 14.34
CA ALA A 219 40.98 6.17 13.27
C ALA A 219 41.07 7.60 12.70
N TYR A 220 39.95 8.31 12.56
CA TYR A 220 39.95 9.72 12.16
C TYR A 220 40.62 10.63 13.20
N GLU A 221 40.35 10.44 14.50
CA GLU A 221 41.02 11.23 15.56
C GLU A 221 42.52 10.92 15.63
N GLN A 222 42.95 9.67 15.45
CA GLN A 222 44.37 9.32 15.35
C GLN A 222 45.06 10.01 14.16
N LEU A 223 44.41 10.06 12.99
CA LEU A 223 44.95 10.78 11.83
C LEU A 223 45.11 12.29 12.10
N LYS A 224 44.15 12.87 12.83
CA LYS A 224 44.18 14.28 13.24
C LYS A 224 45.30 14.57 14.24
N GLU A 225 45.51 13.69 15.21
CA GLU A 225 46.60 13.79 16.19
C GLU A 225 47.97 13.63 15.51
N LEU A 226 48.11 12.64 14.62
CA LEU A 226 49.33 12.44 13.83
C LEU A 226 49.67 13.70 13.01
N LYS A 227 48.65 14.30 12.37
CA LYS A 227 48.83 15.57 11.65
C LYS A 227 49.33 16.69 12.57
N ALA A 228 48.72 16.86 13.73
CA ALA A 228 49.15 17.89 14.67
C ALA A 228 50.59 17.69 15.14
N GLU A 229 51.02 16.45 15.36
CA GLU A 229 52.39 16.15 15.78
C GLU A 229 53.41 16.34 14.63
N VAL A 230 53.08 15.92 13.40
CA VAL A 230 53.93 16.16 12.23
C VAL A 230 54.05 17.65 11.93
N ASP A 231 52.96 18.43 12.06
CA ASP A 231 53.00 19.89 11.93
C ASP A 231 53.92 20.52 12.99
N ARG A 232 53.83 20.07 14.25
CA ARG A 232 54.68 20.53 15.35
C ARG A 232 56.16 20.23 15.09
N GLN A 233 56.50 19.00 14.69
CA GLN A 233 57.89 18.63 14.40
C GLN A 233 58.43 19.43 13.20
N TYR A 234 57.61 19.67 12.18
CA TYR A 234 57.98 20.49 11.02
C TYR A 234 58.25 21.95 11.41
N GLU A 235 57.44 22.54 12.30
CA GLU A 235 57.68 23.89 12.83
C GLU A 235 58.95 23.96 13.67
N LEU A 236 59.16 23.00 14.58
CA LEU A 236 60.37 22.90 15.40
C LEU A 236 61.62 22.80 14.53
N ALA A 237 61.56 22.07 13.43
CA ALA A 237 62.67 21.94 12.51
C ALA A 237 63.09 23.26 11.84
N GLY A 238 62.19 24.25 11.79
CA GLY A 238 62.47 25.60 11.30
C GLY A 238 63.05 26.54 12.35
N ILE A 239 63.14 26.14 13.63
CA ILE A 239 63.65 27.00 14.70
C ILE A 239 65.18 27.13 14.57
N TRP A 240 65.65 28.38 14.53
CA TRP A 240 67.06 28.71 14.28
C TRP A 240 68.08 27.98 15.17
N ASN A 241 67.71 27.72 16.42
CA ASN A 241 68.58 27.13 17.42
C ASN A 241 68.23 25.67 17.76
N ILE A 242 67.54 24.95 16.87
CA ILE A 242 67.20 23.53 17.08
C ILE A 242 68.44 22.62 17.04
N ASP A 243 69.50 23.03 16.34
CA ASP A 243 70.76 22.28 16.19
C ASP A 243 71.91 22.82 17.07
N THR A 244 71.63 23.34 18.28
CA THR A 244 72.69 23.98 19.11
C THR A 244 73.49 23.03 19.98
N ASP A 245 72.98 21.83 20.23
CA ASP A 245 73.54 20.91 21.21
C ASP A 245 74.32 19.79 20.52
N ASP A 246 75.47 19.39 21.08
CA ASP A 246 76.36 18.41 20.45
C ASP A 246 75.68 17.04 20.35
N GLY A 247 75.58 16.52 19.12
CA GLY A 247 74.84 15.29 18.83
C GLY A 247 73.32 15.46 18.65
N GLN A 248 72.79 16.67 18.89
CA GLN A 248 71.40 17.03 18.63
C GLN A 248 71.28 17.95 17.42
N TYR A 249 70.98 17.35 16.27
CA TYR A 249 70.81 18.08 15.04
C TYR A 249 69.84 17.38 14.08
N ILE A 250 69.19 18.17 13.25
CA ILE A 250 68.31 17.67 12.21
C ILE A 250 69.15 17.31 10.98
N ASN A 251 69.20 16.02 10.65
CA ASN A 251 69.89 15.58 9.45
C ASN A 251 69.00 15.79 8.19
N ARG A 252 69.64 15.84 7.01
CA ARG A 252 68.94 16.08 5.74
C ARG A 252 67.97 14.97 5.36
N GLU A 253 68.24 13.74 5.77
CA GLU A 253 67.40 12.58 5.48
C GLU A 253 66.08 12.66 6.26
N HIS A 254 66.14 13.08 7.53
CA HIS A 254 64.98 13.31 8.37
C HIS A 254 64.14 14.46 7.85
N MET A 255 64.72 15.61 7.47
CA MET A 255 63.91 16.68 6.87
C MET A 255 63.21 16.26 5.59
N ALA A 256 63.91 15.53 4.70
CA ALA A 256 63.28 15.05 3.47
C ALA A 256 62.15 14.04 3.75
N ALA A 257 62.31 13.19 4.76
CA ALA A 257 61.28 12.24 5.20
C ALA A 257 60.07 12.97 5.82
N LEU A 258 60.33 13.94 6.71
CA LEU A 258 59.31 14.75 7.39
C LEU A 258 58.50 15.60 6.38
N GLU A 259 59.16 16.21 5.39
CA GLU A 259 58.48 16.93 4.30
C GLU A 259 57.58 16.01 3.47
N ALA A 260 58.09 14.83 3.10
CA ALA A 260 57.32 13.86 2.33
C ALA A 260 56.11 13.33 3.10
N LEU A 261 56.29 13.01 4.40
CA LEU A 261 55.20 12.59 5.28
C LEU A 261 54.16 13.71 5.43
N LYS A 262 54.59 14.95 5.67
CA LYS A 262 53.69 16.10 5.82
C LYS A 262 52.82 16.34 4.59
N ILE A 263 53.41 16.33 3.39
CA ILE A 263 52.66 16.55 2.13
C ILE A 263 51.55 15.50 1.97
N GLU A 264 51.88 14.23 2.19
CA GLU A 264 50.92 13.15 2.03
C GLU A 264 49.87 13.17 3.14
N LEU A 265 50.28 13.39 4.38
CA LEU A 265 49.40 13.47 5.55
C LEU A 265 48.39 14.63 5.44
N ASP A 266 48.83 15.81 4.99
CA ASP A 266 47.94 16.95 4.74
C ASP A 266 46.87 16.59 3.71
N ALA A 267 47.26 15.97 2.59
CA ALA A 267 46.32 15.56 1.55
C ALA A 267 45.32 14.49 2.03
N ARG A 268 45.77 13.51 2.82
CA ARG A 268 44.92 12.46 3.37
C ARG A 268 43.98 12.99 4.44
N PHE A 269 44.46 13.87 5.32
CA PHE A 269 43.65 14.50 6.34
C PHE A 269 42.53 15.36 5.73
N ASP A 270 42.84 16.20 4.73
CA ASP A 270 41.82 17.04 4.08
C ASP A 270 40.71 16.20 3.41
N SER A 271 41.12 15.10 2.78
CA SER A 271 40.21 14.12 2.19
C SER A 271 39.34 13.42 3.25
N ALA A 272 39.97 12.88 4.30
CA ALA A 272 39.28 12.20 5.40
C ALA A 272 38.34 13.13 6.15
N LYS A 273 38.75 14.38 6.41
CA LYS A 273 37.92 15.40 7.06
C LYS A 273 36.64 15.69 6.28
N THR A 274 36.74 15.85 4.96
CA THR A 274 35.58 16.11 4.11
C THR A 274 34.57 14.96 4.19
N VAL A 275 35.07 13.71 4.15
CA VAL A 275 34.21 12.52 4.23
C VAL A 275 33.67 12.31 5.64
N TYR A 276 34.46 12.57 6.69
CA TYR A 276 34.02 12.52 8.09
C TYR A 276 32.89 13.51 8.37
N ASP A 277 33.03 14.77 7.93
CA ASP A 277 31.98 15.78 8.11
C ASP A 277 30.67 15.36 7.40
N ALA A 278 30.76 14.77 6.20
CA ALA A 278 29.62 14.25 5.47
C ALA A 278 28.98 13.03 6.18
N ALA A 279 29.79 12.11 6.69
CA ALA A 279 29.36 10.93 7.41
C ALA A 279 28.64 11.31 8.73
N VAL A 280 29.21 12.25 9.49
CA VAL A 280 28.58 12.79 10.71
C VAL A 280 27.28 13.52 10.39
N ALA A 281 27.23 14.31 9.32
CA ALA A 281 26.00 15.00 8.91
C ALA A 281 24.91 14.02 8.50
N ALA A 282 25.24 13.00 7.70
CA ALA A 282 24.29 11.97 7.28
C ALA A 282 23.78 11.16 8.49
N ASN A 283 24.67 10.77 9.40
CA ASN A 283 24.29 10.09 10.63
C ASN A 283 23.32 10.98 11.44
N ARG A 284 23.61 12.26 11.67
CA ARG A 284 22.69 13.17 12.38
C ARG A 284 21.32 13.31 11.74
N GLU A 285 21.19 13.16 10.41
CA GLU A 285 19.87 13.16 9.76
C GLU A 285 19.13 11.83 9.96
N ALA A 286 19.82 10.69 9.91
CA ALA A 286 19.26 9.39 10.28
C ALA A 286 18.80 9.38 11.75
N GLN A 287 19.55 10.01 12.65
CA GLN A 287 19.19 10.18 14.07
C GLN A 287 17.89 10.93 14.34
N LYS A 288 17.30 11.59 13.35
CA LYS A 288 16.01 12.28 13.48
C LYS A 288 14.84 11.41 13.02
N THR A 289 15.11 10.19 12.58
CA THR A 289 14.13 9.31 11.98
C THR A 289 14.32 7.93 12.53
N ASP A 290 13.25 7.34 13.06
CA ASP A 290 13.36 6.00 13.57
C ASP A 290 12.53 5.00 12.78
N VAL A 291 13.23 4.05 12.13
CA VAL A 291 12.60 3.12 11.19
C VAL A 291 11.67 2.14 11.90
N LEU A 292 12.01 1.62 13.10
CA LEU A 292 11.09 0.68 13.76
C LEU A 292 9.90 1.38 14.43
N VAL A 293 10.00 2.59 14.98
CA VAL A 293 8.80 3.30 15.48
C VAL A 293 7.86 3.64 14.33
N ARG A 294 8.39 4.02 13.17
CA ARG A 294 7.55 4.24 11.98
C ARG A 294 6.91 2.94 11.50
N GLN A 295 7.60 1.82 11.64
CA GLN A 295 7.08 0.47 11.37
C GLN A 295 5.97 0.09 12.37
N LEU A 296 6.12 0.39 13.66
CA LEU A 296 5.06 0.21 14.67
C LEU A 296 3.79 0.99 14.33
N PHE A 297 3.91 2.23 13.82
CA PHE A 297 2.74 2.99 13.36
C PHE A 297 2.09 2.39 12.11
N LEU A 298 2.86 1.74 11.24
CA LEU A 298 2.33 1.00 10.10
C LEU A 298 1.55 -0.24 10.58
N GLU A 299 2.07 -0.97 11.56
CA GLU A 299 1.41 -2.09 12.22
C GLU A 299 0.10 -1.68 12.87
N ARG A 300 0.15 -0.62 13.70
CA ARG A 300 -1.02 -0.04 14.34
C ARG A 300 -2.09 0.37 13.34
N ALA A 301 -1.73 1.12 12.30
CA ALA A 301 -2.67 1.54 11.26
C ALA A 301 -3.27 0.35 10.48
N THR A 302 -2.54 -0.75 10.37
CA THR A 302 -3.00 -1.99 9.73
C THR A 302 -4.02 -2.72 10.61
N ALA A 303 -3.75 -2.84 11.92
CA ALA A 303 -4.69 -3.43 12.88
C ALA A 303 -5.98 -2.60 13.01
N GLN A 304 -5.86 -1.26 12.96
CA GLN A 304 -7.01 -0.35 12.91
C GLN A 304 -7.88 -0.62 11.68
N ARG A 305 -7.28 -0.74 10.49
CA ARG A 305 -8.01 -1.07 9.25
C ARG A 305 -8.73 -2.40 9.37
N ASP A 306 -8.06 -3.45 9.87
CA ASP A 306 -8.66 -4.79 9.94
C ASP A 306 -9.83 -4.85 10.92
N THR A 307 -9.73 -4.12 12.03
CA THR A 307 -10.86 -3.93 12.96
C THR A 307 -12.01 -3.16 12.31
N LEU A 308 -11.71 -2.04 11.64
CA LEU A 308 -12.72 -1.21 10.98
C LEU A 308 -13.46 -1.94 9.85
N ARG A 309 -12.80 -2.85 9.12
CA ARG A 309 -13.45 -3.69 8.11
C ARG A 309 -14.51 -4.59 8.70
N ALA A 310 -14.23 -5.20 9.86
CA ALA A 310 -15.21 -6.03 10.55
C ALA A 310 -16.38 -5.17 11.05
N VAL A 311 -16.10 -3.99 11.63
CA VAL A 311 -17.14 -3.03 12.05
C VAL A 311 -18.03 -2.60 10.87
N GLU A 312 -17.45 -2.21 9.74
CA GLU A 312 -18.19 -1.83 8.53
C GLU A 312 -19.04 -3.00 8.01
N ALA A 313 -18.52 -4.23 8.03
CA ALA A 313 -19.25 -5.41 7.63
C ALA A 313 -20.43 -5.71 8.55
N VAL A 314 -20.27 -5.55 9.87
CA VAL A 314 -21.37 -5.70 10.83
C VAL A 314 -22.49 -4.70 10.54
N LEU A 315 -22.14 -3.42 10.31
CA LEU A 315 -23.12 -2.37 10.04
C LEU A 315 -23.83 -2.59 8.70
N SER A 316 -23.10 -2.86 7.61
CA SER A 316 -23.71 -3.06 6.29
C SER A 316 -24.57 -4.32 6.21
N THR A 317 -24.15 -5.42 6.84
CA THR A 317 -24.95 -6.66 6.91
C THR A 317 -26.20 -6.48 7.77
N THR A 318 -26.11 -5.74 8.87
CA THR A 318 -27.27 -5.41 9.71
C THR A 318 -28.26 -4.51 8.98
N ALA A 319 -27.78 -3.48 8.27
CA ALA A 319 -28.62 -2.63 7.42
C ALA A 319 -29.43 -3.47 6.44
N ARG A 320 -28.75 -4.36 5.72
CA ARG A 320 -29.37 -5.22 4.72
C ARG A 320 -30.32 -6.26 5.32
N PHE A 321 -30.02 -6.79 6.51
CA PHE A 321 -30.91 -7.67 7.25
C PHE A 321 -32.24 -6.98 7.58
N VAL A 322 -32.20 -5.76 8.11
CA VAL A 322 -33.39 -4.99 8.46
C VAL A 322 -34.24 -4.66 7.24
N GLU A 323 -33.60 -4.28 6.11
CA GLU A 323 -34.31 -4.09 4.83
C GLU A 323 -35.06 -5.36 4.39
N LEU A 324 -34.42 -6.53 4.54
CA LEU A 324 -34.99 -7.81 4.15
C LEU A 324 -36.05 -8.34 5.12
N HIS A 325 -36.08 -7.85 6.36
CA HIS A 325 -37.04 -8.33 7.36
C HIS A 325 -38.49 -8.01 6.98
N GLN A 326 -38.71 -6.99 6.13
CA GLN A 326 -40.01 -6.65 5.56
C GLN A 326 -40.35 -7.41 4.26
N ASP A 327 -39.35 -8.02 3.61
CA ASP A 327 -39.47 -8.72 2.32
C ASP A 327 -38.97 -10.17 2.44
N GLY A 328 -39.90 -11.12 2.60
CA GLY A 328 -39.65 -12.56 2.82
C GLY A 328 -39.04 -13.33 1.63
N THR A 329 -37.96 -12.82 1.06
CA THR A 329 -37.25 -13.39 -0.09
C THR A 329 -36.68 -14.76 0.26
N LEU A 330 -37.20 -15.81 -0.39
CA LEU A 330 -36.79 -17.19 -0.19
C LEU A 330 -35.62 -17.56 -1.11
N TYR A 331 -34.66 -18.30 -0.54
CA TYR A 331 -33.52 -18.89 -1.23
C TYR A 331 -33.51 -20.40 -0.99
N ASN A 332 -33.16 -21.20 -2.01
CA ASN A 332 -33.01 -22.64 -1.86
C ASN A 332 -31.52 -22.97 -1.70
N ASP A 333 -31.12 -23.38 -0.49
CA ASP A 333 -29.79 -23.91 -0.21
C ASP A 333 -29.82 -25.45 -0.30
N GLY A 334 -29.57 -25.97 -1.49
CA GLY A 334 -29.71 -27.41 -1.76
C GLY A 334 -31.15 -27.89 -1.63
N ASP A 335 -31.43 -28.72 -0.61
CA ASP A 335 -32.76 -29.29 -0.32
C ASP A 335 -33.55 -28.47 0.74
N GLU A 336 -32.95 -27.43 1.33
CA GLU A 336 -33.59 -26.57 2.34
C GLU A 336 -33.96 -25.20 1.76
N THR A 337 -35.18 -24.74 2.02
CA THR A 337 -35.59 -23.37 1.70
C THR A 337 -35.34 -22.49 2.92
N VAL A 338 -34.36 -21.60 2.82
CA VAL A 338 -34.01 -20.60 3.83
C VAL A 338 -34.42 -19.20 3.36
N THR A 339 -34.47 -18.23 4.26
CA THR A 339 -34.72 -16.83 3.88
C THR A 339 -33.40 -16.12 3.66
N LEU A 340 -33.36 -15.11 2.78
CA LEU A 340 -32.17 -14.28 2.65
C LEU A 340 -31.86 -13.54 3.96
N ALA A 341 -32.90 -13.14 4.71
CA ALA A 341 -32.76 -12.55 6.04
C ALA A 341 -32.05 -13.51 7.05
N SER A 342 -32.39 -14.81 7.06
CA SER A 342 -31.70 -15.77 7.94
C SER A 342 -30.22 -15.94 7.57
N LEU A 343 -29.87 -15.90 6.28
CA LEU A 343 -28.47 -15.93 5.84
C LEU A 343 -27.72 -14.66 6.28
N TYR A 344 -28.34 -13.48 6.17
CA TYR A 344 -27.75 -12.24 6.69
C TYR A 344 -27.60 -12.25 8.21
N SER A 345 -28.54 -12.86 8.95
CA SER A 345 -28.41 -13.03 10.41
C SER A 345 -27.16 -13.82 10.79
N GLU A 346 -26.88 -14.93 10.09
CA GLU A 346 -25.66 -15.71 10.31
C GLU A 346 -24.40 -14.92 9.93
N ALA A 347 -24.45 -14.12 8.86
CA ALA A 347 -23.35 -13.26 8.44
C ALA A 347 -23.06 -12.13 9.46
N ILE A 348 -24.10 -11.60 10.14
CA ILE A 348 -23.93 -10.61 11.23
C ILE A 348 -23.15 -11.24 12.38
N ASP A 349 -23.54 -12.44 12.83
CA ASP A 349 -22.84 -13.15 13.92
C ASP A 349 -21.37 -13.41 13.56
N ALA A 350 -21.10 -13.85 12.32
CA ALA A 350 -19.74 -14.03 11.83
C ALA A 350 -18.95 -12.71 11.81
N ALA A 351 -19.56 -11.61 11.35
CA ALA A 351 -18.92 -10.30 11.32
C ALA A 351 -18.61 -9.77 12.74
N ILE A 352 -19.48 -10.02 13.73
CA ILE A 352 -19.22 -9.73 15.15
C ILE A 352 -18.04 -10.55 15.67
N GLU A 353 -17.97 -11.85 15.36
CA GLU A 353 -16.79 -12.69 15.67
C GLU A 353 -15.51 -12.11 15.03
N GLY A 354 -15.63 -11.53 13.84
CA GLY A 354 -14.57 -10.78 13.18
C GLY A 354 -14.09 -9.56 13.99
N VAL A 355 -14.99 -8.79 14.60
CA VAL A 355 -14.61 -7.68 15.48
C VAL A 355 -13.88 -8.21 16.71
N ASP A 356 -14.46 -9.21 17.40
CA ASP A 356 -13.87 -9.83 18.60
C ASP A 356 -12.48 -10.43 18.34
N TYR A 357 -12.25 -10.98 17.14
CA TYR A 357 -10.94 -11.49 16.74
C TYR A 357 -9.90 -10.37 16.57
N ASN A 358 -10.28 -9.24 15.97
CA ASN A 358 -9.34 -8.15 15.67
C ASN A 358 -9.08 -7.24 16.87
N LEU A 359 -10.00 -7.15 17.84
CA LEU A 359 -9.86 -6.29 19.01
C LEU A 359 -8.59 -6.58 19.86
N PRO A 360 -8.27 -7.83 20.23
CA PRO A 360 -7.01 -8.14 20.90
C PRO A 360 -5.77 -7.79 20.07
N LEU A 361 -5.82 -8.02 18.74
CA LEU A 361 -4.70 -7.69 17.84
C LEU A 361 -4.46 -6.19 17.76
N LEU A 362 -5.54 -5.39 17.76
CA LEU A 362 -5.48 -3.93 17.86
C LEU A 362 -4.88 -3.50 19.20
N ALA A 363 -5.33 -4.10 20.30
CA ALA A 363 -4.81 -3.79 21.64
C ALA A 363 -3.30 -4.08 21.76
N ASP A 364 -2.84 -5.20 21.20
CA ASP A 364 -1.42 -5.55 21.15
C ASP A 364 -0.62 -4.51 20.34
N ALA A 365 -1.13 -4.08 19.18
CA ALA A 365 -0.47 -3.08 18.35
C ALA A 365 -0.46 -1.67 18.99
N ASP A 366 -1.55 -1.29 19.67
CA ASP A 366 -1.62 -0.06 20.46
C ASP A 366 -0.63 -0.10 21.63
N GLN A 367 -0.57 -1.20 22.36
CA GLN A 367 0.34 -1.38 23.50
C GLN A 367 1.80 -1.36 23.04
N ALA A 368 2.15 -2.06 21.96
CA ALA A 368 3.49 -2.00 21.38
C ALA A 368 3.86 -0.56 20.97
N THR A 369 2.93 0.16 20.35
CA THR A 369 3.15 1.57 20.01
C THR A 369 3.41 2.40 21.28
N VAL A 370 2.63 2.24 22.35
CA VAL A 370 2.82 3.00 23.60
C VAL A 370 4.15 2.67 24.28
N ASP A 371 4.49 1.38 24.39
CA ASP A 371 5.67 0.91 25.11
C ASP A 371 6.97 1.31 24.40
N TYR A 372 7.01 1.15 23.08
CA TYR A 372 8.22 1.36 22.31
C TYR A 372 8.35 2.80 21.77
N PHE A 373 7.26 3.56 21.62
CA PHE A 373 7.34 4.97 21.21
C PHE A 373 8.11 5.84 22.20
N LEU A 374 7.97 5.62 23.51
CA LEU A 374 8.66 6.40 24.54
C LEU A 374 10.04 5.83 24.92
N ALA A 375 10.24 4.51 24.81
CA ALA A 375 11.54 3.90 25.06
C ALA A 375 12.61 4.36 24.05
N TRP A 376 12.18 4.68 22.84
CA TRP A 376 13.04 5.06 21.71
C TRP A 376 13.46 6.53 21.67
N GLU A 377 12.93 7.38 22.55
CA GLU A 377 13.58 8.68 22.84
C GLU A 377 14.99 8.51 23.46
N SER A 378 15.40 7.28 23.80
CA SER A 378 16.68 6.97 24.45
C SER A 378 17.57 5.96 23.72
N ASP A 379 17.26 5.55 22.48
CA ASP A 379 17.92 4.42 21.82
C ASP A 379 19.42 4.65 21.55
N LEU A 380 20.22 3.66 21.95
CA LEU A 380 21.68 3.59 21.85
C LEU A 380 22.16 3.13 20.45
N THR A 381 21.26 2.80 19.52
CA THR A 381 21.60 1.95 18.34
C THR A 381 20.89 2.28 17.01
N ASN A 382 20.15 3.37 16.94
CA ASN A 382 19.27 3.72 15.81
C ASN A 382 19.88 3.79 14.37
N ASN A 383 21.21 3.72 14.19
CA ASN A 383 21.85 3.73 12.87
C ASN A 383 22.30 2.34 12.40
N ASN A 384 22.07 1.29 13.21
CA ASN A 384 22.39 -0.10 12.90
C ASN A 384 21.16 -1.03 13.01
N ASP A 385 19.95 -0.48 12.89
CA ASP A 385 18.71 -1.26 13.00
C ASP A 385 18.41 -2.10 11.75
N GLY A 386 19.28 -2.07 10.73
CA GLY A 386 19.00 -2.72 9.45
C GLY A 386 18.70 -4.21 9.56
N ASP A 387 19.28 -4.93 10.53
CA ASP A 387 18.97 -6.34 10.77
C ASP A 387 17.71 -6.53 11.63
N GLN A 388 17.51 -5.70 12.66
CA GLN A 388 16.28 -5.74 13.45
C GLN A 388 15.07 -5.39 12.58
N TYR A 389 15.16 -4.34 11.74
CA TYR A 389 14.11 -3.96 10.79
C TYR A 389 13.76 -5.08 9.83
N LYS A 390 14.73 -5.87 9.35
CA LYS A 390 14.43 -7.03 8.50
C LYS A 390 13.60 -8.08 9.25
N VAL A 391 13.90 -8.30 10.53
CA VAL A 391 13.15 -9.22 11.39
C VAL A 391 11.74 -8.68 11.61
N GLU A 392 11.59 -7.44 12.09
CA GLU A 392 10.29 -6.80 12.32
C GLU A 392 9.44 -6.76 11.06
N LYS A 393 10.01 -6.39 9.91
CA LYS A 393 9.32 -6.38 8.62
C LYS A 393 8.86 -7.79 8.21
N ALA A 394 9.66 -8.81 8.46
CA ALA A 394 9.31 -10.19 8.13
C ALA A 394 8.18 -10.70 9.05
N GLU A 395 8.28 -10.43 10.35
CA GLU A 395 7.25 -10.76 11.34
C GLU A 395 5.95 -10.05 11.01
N PHE A 396 5.98 -8.74 10.75
CA PHE A 396 4.81 -7.98 10.32
C PHE A 396 4.16 -8.56 9.06
N ALA A 397 4.95 -8.92 8.04
CA ALA A 397 4.43 -9.50 6.81
C ALA A 397 3.76 -10.86 7.05
N VAL A 398 4.36 -11.71 7.88
CA VAL A 398 3.80 -13.02 8.25
C VAL A 398 2.52 -12.85 9.05
N THR A 399 2.51 -12.00 10.07
CA THR A 399 1.34 -11.73 10.92
C THR A 399 0.20 -11.13 10.10
N THR A 400 0.49 -10.15 9.24
CA THR A 400 -0.52 -9.56 8.34
C THR A 400 -1.15 -10.63 7.42
N TYR A 401 -0.35 -11.54 6.88
CA TYR A 401 -0.85 -12.63 6.04
C TYR A 401 -1.71 -13.63 6.83
N GLN A 402 -1.29 -13.98 8.05
CA GLN A 402 -2.06 -14.85 8.94
C GLN A 402 -3.40 -14.21 9.30
N ASN A 403 -3.39 -12.93 9.70
CA ASN A 403 -4.60 -12.18 10.03
C ASN A 403 -5.54 -12.06 8.84
N LEU A 404 -5.03 -11.85 7.62
CA LEU A 404 -5.85 -11.84 6.41
C LEU A 404 -6.57 -13.18 6.21
N ARG A 405 -5.84 -14.29 6.35
CA ARG A 405 -6.43 -15.63 6.22
C ARG A 405 -7.47 -15.93 7.29
N GLU A 406 -7.20 -15.57 8.55
CA GLU A 406 -8.15 -15.78 9.64
C GLU A 406 -9.38 -14.88 9.48
N ASN A 407 -9.22 -13.61 9.11
CA ASN A 407 -10.34 -12.73 8.78
C ASN A 407 -11.21 -13.31 7.65
N SER A 408 -10.59 -13.86 6.59
CA SER A 408 -11.34 -14.52 5.52
C SER A 408 -12.16 -15.69 6.04
N ARG A 409 -11.54 -16.56 6.85
CA ARG A 409 -12.18 -17.75 7.41
C ARG A 409 -13.27 -17.43 8.43
N ILE A 410 -13.05 -16.45 9.29
CA ILE A 410 -13.93 -16.14 10.42
C ILE A 410 -15.19 -15.42 9.93
N TRP A 411 -15.05 -14.45 9.03
CA TRP A 411 -16.20 -13.61 8.68
C TRP A 411 -16.30 -13.23 7.20
N GLN A 412 -15.20 -12.92 6.50
CA GLN A 412 -15.32 -12.31 5.16
C GLN A 412 -15.92 -13.28 4.14
N ASP A 413 -15.59 -14.56 4.22
CA ASP A 413 -16.12 -15.55 3.27
C ASP A 413 -17.64 -15.73 3.44
N GLU A 414 -18.15 -15.66 4.67
CA GLU A 414 -19.60 -15.75 4.94
C GLU A 414 -20.33 -14.49 4.46
N VAL A 415 -19.81 -13.29 4.79
CA VAL A 415 -20.38 -12.02 4.32
C VAL A 415 -20.42 -11.98 2.78
N LYS A 416 -19.29 -12.28 2.12
CA LYS A 416 -19.21 -12.30 0.64
C LYS A 416 -20.15 -13.31 0.02
N LYS A 417 -20.30 -14.49 0.63
CA LYS A 417 -21.23 -15.53 0.15
C LYS A 417 -22.66 -15.01 0.17
N VAL A 418 -23.10 -14.41 1.26
CA VAL A 418 -24.46 -13.88 1.38
C VAL A 418 -24.69 -12.69 0.44
N GLU A 419 -23.73 -11.77 0.32
CA GLU A 419 -23.79 -10.67 -0.65
C GLU A 419 -23.88 -11.16 -2.10
N ALA A 420 -23.14 -12.21 -2.45
CA ALA A 420 -23.19 -12.80 -3.78
C ALA A 420 -24.56 -13.44 -4.07
N ILE A 421 -25.17 -14.10 -3.08
CA ILE A 421 -26.53 -14.64 -3.17
C ILE A 421 -27.54 -13.50 -3.35
N ASP A 422 -27.46 -12.44 -2.55
CA ASP A 422 -28.34 -11.26 -2.67
C ASP A 422 -28.23 -10.61 -4.05
N ALA A 423 -27.00 -10.37 -4.53
CA ALA A 423 -26.76 -9.81 -5.85
C ALA A 423 -27.34 -10.70 -6.97
N GLN A 424 -27.21 -12.02 -6.85
CA GLN A 424 -27.79 -12.97 -7.80
C GLN A 424 -29.32 -12.90 -7.79
N LEU A 425 -29.95 -12.85 -6.61
CA LEU A 425 -31.41 -12.77 -6.47
C LEU A 425 -31.96 -11.44 -7.02
N LYS A 426 -31.28 -10.32 -6.74
CA LYS A 426 -31.59 -9.01 -7.33
C LYS A 426 -31.56 -9.06 -8.86
N ALA A 427 -30.49 -9.59 -9.45
CA ALA A 427 -30.36 -9.71 -10.89
C ALA A 427 -31.45 -10.60 -11.52
N GLN A 428 -31.84 -11.69 -10.85
CA GLN A 428 -32.95 -12.54 -11.29
C GLN A 428 -34.30 -11.82 -11.22
N GLY A 429 -34.54 -11.06 -10.15
CA GLY A 429 -35.75 -10.24 -9.99
C GLY A 429 -35.87 -9.17 -11.07
N GLU A 430 -34.79 -8.44 -11.36
CA GLU A 430 -34.74 -7.44 -12.43
C GLU A 430 -35.00 -8.06 -13.81
N ALA A 431 -34.39 -9.22 -14.11
CA ALA A 431 -34.62 -9.94 -15.35
C ALA A 431 -36.09 -10.40 -15.48
N ALA A 432 -36.67 -10.96 -14.41
CA ALA A 432 -38.06 -11.40 -14.41
C ALA A 432 -39.04 -10.22 -14.55
N ALA A 433 -38.75 -9.07 -13.94
CA ALA A 433 -39.53 -7.84 -14.11
C ALA A 433 -39.48 -7.34 -15.55
N ALA A 434 -38.30 -7.33 -16.18
CA ALA A 434 -38.12 -6.95 -17.57
C ALA A 434 -38.87 -7.90 -18.53
N GLU A 435 -38.85 -9.22 -18.28
CA GLU A 435 -39.62 -10.20 -19.04
C GLU A 435 -41.14 -10.01 -18.87
N ALA A 436 -41.60 -9.74 -17.65
CA ALA A 436 -43.00 -9.48 -17.36
C ALA A 436 -43.51 -8.20 -18.05
N GLU A 437 -42.70 -7.13 -18.05
CA GLU A 437 -42.99 -5.89 -18.77
C GLU A 437 -43.04 -6.12 -20.29
N ALA A 438 -42.10 -6.88 -20.84
CA ALA A 438 -42.09 -7.26 -22.26
C ALA A 438 -43.35 -8.06 -22.65
N LEU A 439 -43.74 -9.04 -21.82
CA LEU A 439 -44.94 -9.84 -22.04
C LEU A 439 -46.22 -8.99 -21.93
N ALA A 440 -46.28 -8.04 -20.99
CA ALA A 440 -47.40 -7.12 -20.87
C ALA A 440 -47.52 -6.21 -22.10
N ALA A 441 -46.40 -5.65 -22.57
CA ALA A 441 -46.35 -4.85 -23.79
C ALA A 441 -46.76 -5.64 -25.04
N GLU A 442 -46.36 -6.92 -25.14
CA GLU A 442 -46.79 -7.79 -26.24
C GLU A 442 -48.29 -8.09 -26.20
N LYS A 443 -48.84 -8.40 -25.02
CA LYS A 443 -50.29 -8.60 -24.84
C LYS A 443 -51.08 -7.35 -25.23
N ASP A 444 -50.62 -6.17 -24.84
CA ASP A 444 -51.25 -4.90 -25.22
C ASP A 444 -51.18 -4.64 -26.74
N ARG A 445 -50.06 -4.98 -27.38
CA ARG A 445 -49.94 -4.90 -28.85
C ARG A 445 -50.93 -5.84 -29.54
N LEU A 446 -51.00 -7.10 -29.11
CA LEU A 446 -51.92 -8.10 -29.66
C LEU A 446 -53.39 -7.71 -29.46
N ALA A 447 -53.72 -7.11 -28.31
CA ALA A 447 -55.07 -6.59 -28.05
C ALA A 447 -55.45 -5.47 -29.03
N LYS A 448 -54.55 -4.50 -29.27
CA LYS A 448 -54.76 -3.43 -30.26
C LYS A 448 -54.89 -3.96 -31.69
N GLU A 449 -54.10 -4.97 -32.07
CA GLU A 449 -54.21 -5.62 -33.38
C GLU A 449 -55.54 -6.37 -33.55
N ALA A 450 -56.03 -7.02 -32.50
CA ALA A 450 -57.34 -7.69 -32.50
C ALA A 450 -58.50 -6.68 -32.61
N GLU A 451 -58.43 -5.55 -31.91
CA GLU A 451 -59.42 -4.47 -32.05
C GLU A 451 -59.44 -3.88 -33.46
N ALA A 452 -58.27 -3.65 -34.06
CA ALA A 452 -58.15 -3.16 -35.44
C ALA A 452 -58.72 -4.17 -36.45
N ALA A 453 -58.48 -5.47 -36.25
CA ALA A 453 -59.03 -6.53 -37.10
C ALA A 453 -60.57 -6.62 -36.97
N ALA A 454 -61.12 -6.49 -35.76
CA ALA A 454 -62.56 -6.47 -35.52
C ALA A 454 -63.23 -5.24 -36.17
N ALA A 455 -62.59 -4.07 -36.09
CA ALA A 455 -63.05 -2.85 -36.77
C ALA A 455 -63.05 -3.02 -38.30
N LEU A 456 -62.03 -3.63 -38.87
CA LEU A 456 -61.95 -3.92 -40.30
C LEU A 456 -63.03 -4.91 -40.76
N GLN A 457 -63.27 -5.99 -39.99
CA GLN A 457 -64.36 -6.92 -40.28
C GLN A 457 -65.72 -6.24 -40.27
N LYS A 458 -65.96 -5.34 -39.31
CA LYS A 458 -67.18 -4.54 -39.25
C LYS A 458 -67.35 -3.66 -40.48
N GLN A 459 -66.30 -2.97 -40.92
CA GLN A 459 -66.33 -2.15 -42.15
C GLN A 459 -66.61 -2.99 -43.40
N ILE A 460 -66.03 -4.19 -43.51
CA ILE A 460 -66.30 -5.12 -44.62
C ILE A 460 -67.75 -5.58 -44.60
N ALA A 461 -68.29 -5.91 -43.42
CA ALA A 461 -69.69 -6.32 -43.27
C ALA A 461 -70.66 -5.19 -43.65
N GLU A 462 -70.40 -3.95 -43.19
CA GLU A 462 -71.19 -2.77 -43.55
C GLU A 462 -71.12 -2.47 -45.06
N ALA A 463 -69.95 -2.62 -45.69
CA ALA A 463 -69.79 -2.44 -47.13
C ALA A 463 -70.55 -3.52 -47.94
N LEU A 464 -70.50 -4.78 -47.52
CA LEU A 464 -71.25 -5.87 -48.15
C LEU A 464 -72.76 -5.68 -48.00
N GLN A 465 -73.22 -5.18 -46.85
CA GLN A 465 -74.62 -4.88 -46.61
C GLN A 465 -75.11 -3.70 -47.49
N ALA A 466 -74.29 -2.65 -47.63
CA ALA A 466 -74.60 -1.54 -48.53
C ALA A 466 -74.71 -1.97 -50.00
N ILE A 467 -73.91 -2.95 -50.42
CA ILE A 467 -73.99 -3.57 -51.76
C ILE A 467 -75.27 -4.40 -51.91
N ALA A 468 -75.67 -5.17 -50.88
CA ALA A 468 -76.88 -6.00 -50.90
C ALA A 468 -78.18 -5.18 -50.93
N GLU A 469 -78.18 -3.97 -50.34
CA GLU A 469 -79.33 -3.05 -50.34
C GLU A 469 -79.51 -2.25 -51.64
N GLY A 470 -78.69 -2.50 -52.67
CA GLY A 470 -78.88 -1.94 -54.02
C GLY A 470 -78.68 -0.42 -54.10
N LYS A 471 -77.94 0.20 -53.17
CA LYS A 471 -77.52 1.59 -53.27
C LYS A 471 -76.21 1.67 -54.04
N ASN A 472 -76.26 2.15 -55.29
CA ASN A 472 -75.06 2.57 -56.04
C ASN A 472 -74.46 3.81 -55.37
N ASN A 473 -73.74 3.63 -54.27
CA ASN A 473 -72.82 4.62 -53.76
C ASN A 473 -71.42 3.99 -53.74
N THR A 474 -70.51 4.64 -54.44
CA THR A 474 -69.08 4.34 -54.45
C THR A 474 -68.58 4.21 -53.00
N PRO A 475 -67.90 3.11 -52.61
CA PRO A 475 -67.38 2.99 -51.26
C PRO A 475 -66.38 4.12 -51.00
N ALA A 476 -66.36 4.64 -49.78
CA ALA A 476 -65.27 5.52 -49.34
C ALA A 476 -63.93 4.75 -49.45
N PRO A 477 -62.81 5.44 -49.76
CA PRO A 477 -61.52 4.78 -49.84
C PRO A 477 -61.17 4.17 -48.48
N ILE A 478 -60.68 2.94 -48.47
CA ILE A 478 -60.03 2.36 -47.30
C ILE A 478 -58.74 3.15 -47.11
N GLU A 479 -58.65 3.96 -46.06
CA GLU A 479 -57.37 4.56 -45.64
C GLU A 479 -56.45 3.43 -45.17
N ASN A 480 -55.62 2.95 -46.10
CA ASN A 480 -54.48 2.13 -45.75
C ASN A 480 -53.40 3.09 -45.23
N GLY A 481 -52.94 2.88 -44.00
CA GLY A 481 -51.87 3.66 -43.37
C GLY A 481 -50.50 3.43 -44.00
N SER A 482 -50.39 3.48 -45.33
CA SER A 482 -49.11 3.54 -46.03
C SER A 482 -49.17 4.52 -47.20
N THR A 483 -48.12 5.33 -47.26
CA THR A 483 -47.89 6.43 -48.20
C THR A 483 -47.84 5.97 -49.66
N GLY A 484 -48.66 6.58 -50.54
CA GLY A 484 -48.27 6.83 -51.95
C GLY A 484 -49.27 6.51 -53.08
N SER A 485 -49.81 7.58 -53.70
CA SER A 485 -50.05 7.83 -55.15
C SER A 485 -50.80 6.85 -56.10
N SER A 486 -51.81 7.44 -56.77
CA SER A 486 -52.28 7.31 -58.18
C SER A 486 -53.53 6.48 -58.56
N GLU A 487 -54.53 7.24 -59.01
CA GLU A 487 -55.44 7.13 -60.18
C GLU A 487 -55.97 5.77 -60.71
N ASN A 488 -57.30 5.62 -60.54
CA ASN A 488 -58.32 5.47 -61.59
C ASN A 488 -58.31 4.22 -62.52
N THR A 489 -59.20 3.24 -62.26
CA THR A 489 -60.04 2.59 -63.30
C THR A 489 -61.19 1.79 -62.72
N GLY A 490 -62.39 1.98 -63.27
CA GLY A 490 -63.65 1.45 -62.75
C GLY A 490 -63.95 -0.02 -63.08
N ILE A 491 -64.83 -0.56 -62.22
CA ILE A 491 -65.86 -1.59 -62.46
C ILE A 491 -65.40 -3.03 -62.84
N ILE A 492 -64.15 -3.28 -63.21
CA ILE A 492 -63.63 -4.67 -63.33
C ILE A 492 -63.02 -5.20 -62.00
N GLY A 493 -62.78 -4.32 -61.02
CA GLY A 493 -62.14 -4.67 -59.75
C GLY A 493 -63.00 -5.47 -58.74
N LEU A 494 -64.31 -5.64 -58.96
CA LEU A 494 -65.20 -6.23 -57.95
C LEU A 494 -64.98 -7.75 -57.76
N ILE A 495 -64.57 -8.47 -58.82
CA ILE A 495 -64.32 -9.92 -58.74
C ILE A 495 -62.88 -10.22 -58.32
N ALA A 496 -61.91 -9.35 -58.66
CA ALA A 496 -60.54 -9.45 -58.18
C ALA A 496 -60.41 -9.08 -56.68
N ALA A 497 -61.23 -8.14 -56.19
CA ALA A 497 -61.26 -7.76 -54.78
C ALA A 497 -61.80 -8.90 -53.88
N ILE A 498 -62.81 -9.66 -54.32
CA ILE A 498 -63.36 -10.78 -53.52
C ILE A 498 -62.36 -11.96 -53.48
N GLY A 499 -61.67 -12.26 -54.59
CA GLY A 499 -60.62 -13.28 -54.61
C GLY A 499 -59.37 -12.92 -53.79
N GLY A 500 -58.98 -11.64 -53.78
CA GLY A 500 -57.85 -11.14 -52.98
C GLY A 500 -58.13 -11.12 -51.48
N ILE A 501 -59.38 -10.84 -51.07
CA ILE A 501 -59.79 -10.78 -49.66
C ILE A 501 -59.81 -12.19 -49.03
N VAL A 502 -60.24 -13.23 -49.76
CA VAL A 502 -60.18 -14.62 -49.26
C VAL A 502 -58.73 -15.14 -49.18
N GLY A 503 -57.86 -14.73 -50.11
CA GLY A 503 -56.44 -15.08 -50.09
C GLY A 503 -55.66 -14.43 -48.95
N LEU A 504 -56.00 -13.19 -48.58
CA LEU A 504 -55.36 -12.47 -47.45
C LEU A 504 -55.78 -13.01 -46.08
N ILE A 505 -57.01 -13.51 -45.93
CA ILE A 505 -57.48 -14.16 -44.70
C ILE A 505 -56.74 -15.48 -44.44
N ALA A 506 -56.36 -16.22 -45.48
CA ALA A 506 -55.63 -17.49 -45.35
C ALA A 506 -54.14 -17.33 -44.99
N VAL A 507 -53.54 -16.17 -45.27
CA VAL A 507 -52.11 -15.90 -44.98
C VAL A 507 -51.91 -15.27 -43.60
N ALA A 508 -52.92 -14.59 -43.05
CA ALA A 508 -52.83 -13.90 -41.76
C ALA A 508 -53.21 -14.76 -40.54
N PHE A 509 -53.94 -15.87 -40.68
CA PHE A 509 -54.42 -16.68 -39.55
C PHE A 509 -54.41 -18.20 -39.82
N PRO A 510 -53.34 -18.94 -39.45
CA PRO A 510 -53.31 -20.40 -39.54
C PRO A 510 -54.34 -21.11 -38.62
N PHE A 511 -54.81 -20.42 -37.57
CA PHE A 511 -55.66 -21.01 -36.51
C PHE A 511 -57.15 -21.18 -36.86
N ILE A 512 -57.61 -20.74 -38.03
CA ILE A 512 -59.04 -20.85 -38.42
C ILE A 512 -59.36 -22.20 -39.10
N GLN A 513 -58.36 -22.99 -39.52
CA GLN A 513 -58.61 -24.31 -40.14
C GLN A 513 -59.18 -25.36 -39.17
N ASP A 514 -58.97 -25.21 -37.86
CA ASP A 514 -59.48 -26.17 -36.86
C ASP A 514 -60.93 -25.87 -36.41
N PHE A 515 -61.49 -24.71 -36.75
CA PHE A 515 -62.87 -24.35 -36.38
C PHE A 515 -63.92 -24.81 -37.41
N LEU A 516 -63.51 -25.27 -38.60
CA LEU A 516 -64.42 -25.65 -39.70
C LEU A 516 -64.34 -27.14 -40.11
N ARG A 517 -64.04 -28.04 -39.15
CA ARG A 517 -64.27 -29.49 -39.30
C ARG A 517 -65.39 -29.99 -38.41
#